data_AF-A0A183FVG8-F1
#
_entry.id   AF-A0A183FVG8-F1
#
_cell.length_a   1.000
_cell.length_b   1.000
_cell.length_c   1.000
_cell.angle_alpha   90.00
_cell.angle_beta   90.00
_cell.angle_gamma   90.00
#
_symmetry.space_group_name_H-M   'P 1'
#
loop_
_entity.id
_entity.type
_entity.pdbx_description
1 polymer ?
#
loop_
_entity_poly.entity_id
_entity_poly.type
_entity_poly.pdbx_seq_one_letter_code
_entity_poly.pdbx_strand_id
1 'polypeptide(L)'
;MVFRRPKGASEYVCLLHSLCWPLFVLLGDGLQPSLVALIFVLYASIHLCDVAVLPPLFSLLIPLGFYLTGHSPTFTAIPWQAAFVGLPGNFPVRVLPALLILSHIAASAILVPLFLPLHPFTNTQSLSSLVASSAVPSLLSCVAATIHKRHLMVWKIFAPRFIFQCFLFIYFLVVANLTLLLCRRKKML
;
A
#
# COMPACT_ATOMS: atom_id res chain seq x y z
N MET A 1 -0.37 31.48 7.34
CA MET A 1 -0.36 31.19 5.89
C MET A 1 -1.80 30.88 5.48
N VAL A 2 -2.44 31.76 4.70
CA VAL A 2 -3.81 31.53 4.20
C VAL A 2 -3.71 30.56 3.03
N PHE A 3 -4.21 29.33 3.22
CA PHE A 3 -4.23 28.28 2.20
C PHE A 3 -5.21 28.70 1.08
N ARG A 4 -4.70 29.33 0.03
CA ARG A 4 -5.50 29.75 -1.13
C ARG A 4 -5.95 28.49 -1.87
N ARG A 5 -7.22 28.10 -1.76
CA ARG A 5 -7.79 26.97 -2.53
C ARG A 5 -7.51 27.22 -4.03
N PRO A 6 -6.81 26.33 -4.74
CA PRO A 6 -6.61 26.49 -6.16
C PRO A 6 -7.96 26.43 -6.86
N LYS A 7 -8.31 27.48 -7.60
CA LYS A 7 -9.45 27.45 -8.52
C LYS A 7 -9.10 26.41 -9.61
N GLY A 8 -9.98 25.45 -9.88
CA GLY A 8 -9.78 24.37 -10.86
C GLY A 8 -9.32 23.02 -10.31
N ALA A 9 -9.18 22.87 -8.99
CA ALA A 9 -8.66 21.64 -8.38
C ALA A 9 -9.51 20.37 -8.68
N SER A 10 -10.84 20.53 -8.78
CA SER A 10 -11.74 19.47 -9.24
C SER A 10 -11.55 19.09 -10.70
N GLU A 11 -11.24 20.07 -11.56
CA GLU A 11 -11.00 19.85 -12.98
C GLU A 11 -9.73 19.02 -13.18
N TYR A 12 -8.66 19.27 -12.41
CA TYR A 12 -7.44 18.47 -12.46
C TYR A 12 -7.69 17.00 -12.09
N VAL A 13 -8.49 16.72 -11.06
CA VAL A 13 -8.83 15.34 -10.67
C VAL A 13 -9.61 14.63 -11.78
N CYS A 14 -10.59 15.31 -12.38
CA CYS A 14 -11.37 14.78 -13.50
C CYS A 14 -10.50 14.52 -14.75
N LEU A 15 -9.61 15.47 -15.08
CA LEU A 15 -8.67 15.34 -16.19
C LEU A 15 -7.69 14.18 -15.96
N LEU A 16 -7.10 14.08 -14.77
CA LEU A 16 -6.19 12.99 -14.43
C LEU A 16 -6.89 11.63 -14.52
N HIS A 17 -8.12 11.52 -14.01
CA HIS A 17 -8.92 10.31 -14.18
C HIS A 17 -9.19 9.97 -15.65
N SER A 18 -9.55 10.97 -16.47
CA SER A 18 -9.80 10.77 -17.90
C SER A 18 -8.54 10.35 -18.67
N LEU A 19 -7.36 10.83 -18.27
CA LEU A 19 -6.08 10.43 -18.84
C LEU A 19 -5.70 8.99 -18.47
N CYS A 20 -6.22 8.46 -17.37
CA CYS A 20 -6.03 7.06 -16.98
C CYS A 20 -6.90 6.07 -17.78
N TRP A 21 -7.79 6.54 -18.66
CA TRP A 21 -8.70 5.67 -19.42
C TRP A 21 -8.01 4.59 -20.27
N PRO A 22 -6.89 4.87 -20.98
CA PRO A 22 -6.15 3.84 -21.70
C PRO A 22 -5.58 2.75 -20.78
N LEU A 23 -5.25 3.09 -19.53
CA LEU A 23 -4.79 2.11 -18.54
C LEU A 23 -5.92 1.17 -18.12
N PHE A 24 -7.18 1.63 -18.05
CA PHE A 24 -8.31 0.76 -17.75
C PHE A 24 -8.55 -0.29 -18.84
N VAL A 25 -8.35 0.07 -20.10
CA VAL A 25 -8.43 -0.90 -21.21
C VAL A 25 -7.36 -1.98 -21.08
N LEU A 26 -6.16 -1.63 -20.61
CA LEU A 26 -5.03 -2.57 -20.48
C LEU A 26 -5.10 -3.43 -19.21
N LEU A 27 -5.50 -2.85 -18.08
CA LEU A 27 -5.51 -3.52 -16.77
C LEU A 27 -6.87 -4.10 -16.38
N GLY A 28 -7.94 -3.75 -17.10
CA GLY A 28 -9.31 -4.19 -16.86
C GLY A 28 -10.09 -3.30 -15.89
N ASP A 29 -11.41 -3.28 -16.07
CA ASP A 29 -12.34 -2.42 -15.32
C ASP A 29 -12.37 -2.70 -13.80
N GLY A 30 -11.93 -3.89 -13.38
CA GLY A 30 -11.88 -4.28 -11.97
C GLY A 30 -10.94 -3.43 -11.11
N LEU A 31 -9.97 -2.72 -11.72
CA LEU A 31 -9.02 -1.86 -10.99
C LEU A 31 -9.47 -0.39 -10.91
N GLN A 32 -10.56 -0.03 -11.59
CA GLN A 32 -11.09 1.33 -11.58
C GLN A 32 -11.36 1.89 -10.18
N PRO A 33 -12.00 1.17 -9.23
CA PRO A 33 -12.30 1.75 -7.92
C PRO A 33 -11.05 2.02 -7.07
N SER A 34 -10.02 1.17 -7.17
CA SER A 34 -8.77 1.38 -6.43
C SER A 34 -7.98 2.56 -7.00
N LEU A 35 -7.99 2.74 -8.33
CA LEU A 35 -7.35 3.88 -8.98
C LEU A 35 -8.02 5.21 -8.60
N VAL A 36 -9.36 5.29 -8.69
CA VAL A 36 -10.10 6.51 -8.33
C VAL A 36 -9.85 6.89 -6.87
N ALA A 37 -9.91 5.92 -5.96
CA ALA A 37 -9.61 6.16 -4.55
C ALA A 37 -8.16 6.62 -4.35
N LEU A 38 -7.20 6.04 -5.06
CA LEU A 38 -5.79 6.43 -4.95
C LEU A 38 -5.54 7.86 -5.46
N ILE A 39 -6.13 8.25 -6.61
CA ILE A 39 -6.06 9.65 -7.10
C ILE A 39 -6.63 10.59 -6.04
N PHE A 40 -7.78 10.25 -5.45
CA PHE A 40 -8.42 11.09 -4.44
C PHE A 40 -7.55 11.24 -3.19
N VAL A 41 -6.95 10.16 -2.70
CA VAL A 41 -6.07 10.23 -1.51
C VAL A 41 -4.78 10.99 -1.82
N LEU A 42 -4.19 10.82 -3.01
CA LEU A 42 -3.03 11.62 -3.44
C LEU A 42 -3.36 13.10 -3.53
N TYR A 43 -4.49 13.45 -4.16
CA TYR A 43 -4.98 14.82 -4.22
C TYR A 43 -5.24 15.39 -2.81
N ALA A 44 -5.90 14.61 -1.93
CA ALA A 44 -6.15 15.00 -0.55
C ALA A 44 -4.83 15.21 0.22
N SER A 45 -3.80 14.41 -0.04
CA SER A 45 -2.51 14.58 0.61
C SER A 45 -1.80 15.87 0.23
N ILE A 46 -2.03 16.38 -0.98
CA ILE A 46 -1.46 17.65 -1.44
C ILE A 46 -2.26 18.85 -0.89
N HIS A 47 -3.60 18.72 -0.82
CA HIS A 47 -4.48 19.86 -0.55
C HIS A 47 -5.05 19.95 0.87
N LEU A 48 -5.20 18.84 1.60
CA LEU A 48 -5.64 18.81 3.01
C LEU A 48 -4.42 18.68 3.95
N CYS A 49 -3.28 19.25 3.55
CA CYS A 49 -1.97 18.95 4.11
C CYS A 49 -1.75 19.57 5.50
N ASP A 50 -2.05 18.81 6.55
CA ASP A 50 -1.56 19.04 7.91
C ASP A 50 -0.70 17.85 8.37
N VAL A 51 0.33 18.14 9.18
CA VAL A 51 1.29 17.13 9.70
C VAL A 51 0.56 15.99 10.44
N ALA A 52 -0.59 16.28 11.06
CA ALA A 52 -1.40 15.30 11.77
C ALA A 52 -2.23 14.38 10.85
N VAL A 53 -2.65 14.88 9.68
CA VAL A 53 -3.58 14.18 8.76
C VAL A 53 -2.83 13.41 7.66
N LEU A 54 -1.60 13.82 7.34
CA LEU A 54 -0.79 13.19 6.30
C LEU A 54 -0.51 11.69 6.57
N PRO A 55 -0.06 11.24 7.76
CA PRO A 55 0.22 9.82 8.02
C PRO A 55 -0.99 8.88 7.83
N PRO A 56 -2.19 9.16 8.38
CA PRO A 56 -3.34 8.28 8.16
C PRO A 56 -3.79 8.26 6.69
N LEU A 57 -3.69 9.36 5.94
CA LEU A 57 -3.97 9.34 4.50
C LEU A 57 -3.00 8.43 3.74
N PHE A 58 -1.70 8.52 4.03
CA PHE A 58 -0.70 7.65 3.40
C PHE A 58 -0.87 6.17 3.78
N SER A 59 -1.43 5.87 4.96
CA SER A 59 -1.73 4.48 5.33
C SER A 59 -2.73 3.81 4.37
N LEU A 60 -3.64 4.58 3.75
CA LEU A 60 -4.62 4.08 2.79
C LEU A 60 -4.01 3.73 1.43
N LEU A 61 -2.88 4.35 1.07
CA LEU A 61 -2.17 4.05 -0.19
C LEU A 61 -1.64 2.61 -0.22
N ILE A 62 -1.37 2.00 0.94
CA ILE A 62 -0.84 0.64 1.01
C ILE A 62 -1.84 -0.38 0.45
N PRO A 63 -3.07 -0.54 1.01
CA PRO A 63 -4.06 -1.46 0.47
C PRO A 63 -4.58 -1.02 -0.91
N LEU A 64 -4.74 0.29 -1.15
CA LEU A 64 -5.17 0.77 -2.48
C LEU A 64 -4.15 0.46 -3.56
N GLY A 65 -2.86 0.60 -3.25
CA GLY A 65 -1.76 0.25 -4.14
C GLY A 65 -1.70 -1.25 -4.43
N PHE A 66 -1.95 -2.11 -3.43
CA PHE A 66 -2.02 -3.56 -3.64
C PHE A 66 -3.10 -3.93 -4.67
N TYR A 67 -4.29 -3.33 -4.58
CA TYR A 67 -5.33 -3.56 -5.58
C TYR A 67 -5.03 -2.88 -6.92
N LEU A 68 -4.39 -1.70 -6.91
CA LEU A 68 -4.03 -0.99 -8.14
C LEU A 68 -3.01 -1.76 -9.00
N THR A 69 -2.08 -2.52 -8.39
CA THR A 69 -1.15 -3.39 -9.13
C THR A 69 -1.80 -4.68 -9.65
N GLY A 70 -3.12 -4.81 -9.53
CA GLY A 70 -3.87 -5.97 -10.01
C GLY A 70 -3.79 -7.19 -9.09
N HIS A 71 -3.32 -7.03 -7.85
CA HIS A 71 -3.28 -8.13 -6.90
C HIS A 71 -4.65 -8.37 -6.26
N SER A 72 -4.91 -9.64 -5.98
CA SER A 72 -6.09 -10.10 -5.27
C SER A 72 -5.65 -10.98 -4.10
N PRO A 73 -6.31 -10.90 -2.94
CA PRO A 73 -5.93 -11.66 -1.76
C PRO A 73 -6.43 -13.11 -1.85
N THR A 74 -6.02 -13.83 -2.90
CA THR A 74 -6.34 -15.24 -3.16
C THR A 74 -5.08 -16.00 -3.54
N PHE A 75 -4.96 -17.25 -3.12
CA PHE A 75 -3.75 -18.04 -3.40
C PHE A 75 -3.55 -18.35 -4.89
N THR A 76 -4.63 -18.40 -5.66
CA THR A 76 -4.58 -18.60 -7.12
C THR A 76 -4.05 -17.38 -7.86
N ALA A 77 -4.13 -16.19 -7.28
CA ALA A 77 -3.64 -14.94 -7.87
C ALA A 77 -2.19 -14.62 -7.51
N ILE A 78 -1.47 -15.52 -6.82
CA ILE A 78 -0.05 -15.31 -6.50
C ILE A 78 0.75 -15.29 -7.82
N PRO A 79 1.53 -14.22 -8.09
CA PRO A 79 2.35 -14.12 -9.28
C PRO A 79 3.61 -14.99 -9.16
N TRP A 80 3.47 -16.31 -9.30
CA TRP A 80 4.59 -17.26 -9.20
C TRP A 80 5.72 -16.98 -10.19
N GLN A 81 5.44 -16.32 -11.31
CA GLN A 81 6.46 -15.92 -12.28
C GLN A 81 7.44 -14.88 -11.73
N ALA A 82 7.04 -14.07 -10.74
CA ALA A 82 7.93 -13.12 -10.08
C ALA A 82 9.11 -13.80 -9.38
N ALA A 83 8.98 -15.08 -9.00
CA ALA A 83 10.05 -15.86 -8.37
C ALA A 83 11.25 -16.12 -9.29
N PHE A 84 11.08 -15.95 -10.61
CA PHE A 84 12.08 -16.31 -11.62
C PHE A 84 12.65 -15.10 -12.37
N VAL A 85 12.25 -13.88 -11.99
CA VAL A 85 12.77 -12.66 -12.62
C VAL A 85 14.27 -12.54 -12.30
N GLY A 86 15.10 -12.74 -13.32
CA GLY A 86 16.56 -12.69 -13.21
C GLY A 86 17.21 -13.98 -12.66
N LEU A 87 16.50 -15.11 -12.63
CA LEU A 87 16.96 -16.34 -11.99
C LEU A 87 16.77 -17.59 -12.90
N PRO A 88 17.79 -18.47 -13.08
CA PRO A 88 17.74 -19.66 -13.95
C PRO A 88 16.78 -20.82 -13.56
N GLY A 89 15.74 -20.58 -12.76
CA GLY A 89 14.67 -21.54 -12.46
C GLY A 89 15.00 -22.68 -11.48
N ASN A 90 16.22 -23.22 -11.48
CA ASN A 90 16.60 -24.37 -10.65
C ASN A 90 17.44 -23.96 -9.43
N PHE A 91 16.78 -23.73 -8.29
CA PHE A 91 17.44 -23.41 -7.02
C PHE A 91 17.17 -24.46 -5.95
N PRO A 92 18.21 -24.94 -5.24
CA PRO A 92 18.01 -25.78 -4.07
C PRO A 92 17.37 -24.98 -2.92
N VAL A 93 17.67 -23.67 -2.84
CA VAL A 93 17.16 -22.77 -1.80
C VAL A 93 15.98 -21.95 -2.35
N ARG A 94 14.79 -22.16 -1.78
CA ARG A 94 13.54 -21.51 -2.22
C ARG A 94 13.27 -20.16 -1.56
N VAL A 95 14.15 -19.71 -0.67
CA VAL A 95 14.00 -18.46 0.08
C VAL A 95 14.05 -17.25 -0.85
N LEU A 96 15.02 -17.19 -1.77
CA LEU A 96 15.17 -16.06 -2.69
C LEU A 96 13.95 -15.91 -3.63
N PRO A 97 13.49 -16.96 -4.34
CA PRO A 97 12.26 -16.89 -5.12
C PRO A 97 11.03 -16.46 -4.29
N ALA A 98 10.90 -16.95 -3.06
CA ALA A 98 9.80 -16.55 -2.18
C ALA A 98 9.84 -15.05 -1.81
N LEU A 99 11.03 -14.51 -1.52
CA LEU A 99 11.21 -13.07 -1.25
C LEU A 99 10.88 -12.22 -2.48
N LEU A 100 11.21 -12.67 -3.69
CA LEU A 100 10.86 -11.96 -4.93
C LEU A 100 9.35 -11.89 -5.14
N ILE A 101 8.64 -13.01 -4.95
CA ILE A 101 7.17 -13.02 -5.02
C ILE A 101 6.58 -12.07 -3.96
N LEU A 102 7.03 -12.18 -2.71
CA LEU A 102 6.49 -11.39 -1.61
C LEU A 102 6.78 -9.90 -1.76
N SER A 103 7.99 -9.53 -2.19
CA SER A 103 8.35 -8.13 -2.45
C SER A 103 7.58 -7.53 -3.62
N HIS A 104 7.29 -8.31 -4.67
CA HIS A 104 6.41 -7.89 -5.76
C HIS A 104 5.01 -7.57 -5.25
N ILE A 105 4.42 -8.45 -4.44
CA ILE A 105 3.08 -8.26 -3.87
C ILE A 105 3.06 -7.09 -2.88
N ALA A 106 4.16 -6.89 -2.14
CA ALA A 106 4.32 -5.83 -1.15
C ALA A 106 4.85 -4.51 -1.72
N ALA A 107 4.82 -4.30 -3.04
CA ALA A 107 5.38 -3.10 -3.67
C ALA A 107 4.83 -1.79 -3.04
N SER A 108 3.51 -1.69 -2.84
CA SER A 108 2.90 -0.51 -2.21
C SER A 108 3.33 -0.33 -0.74
N ALA A 109 3.42 -1.43 0.01
CA ALA A 109 3.87 -1.46 1.40
C ALA A 109 5.36 -1.05 1.55
N ILE A 110 6.16 -1.22 0.50
CA ILE A 110 7.56 -0.78 0.45
C ILE A 110 7.64 0.71 0.05
N LEU A 111 6.93 1.11 -1.00
CA LEU A 111 7.03 2.46 -1.57
C LEU A 111 6.51 3.54 -0.61
N VAL A 112 5.36 3.34 0.03
CA VAL A 112 4.74 4.36 0.91
C VAL A 112 5.67 4.85 2.04
N PRO A 113 6.26 3.98 2.89
CA PRO A 113 7.18 4.43 3.93
C PRO A 113 8.52 4.98 3.40
N LEU A 114 8.92 4.63 2.18
CA LEU A 114 10.10 5.21 1.51
C LEU A 114 9.84 6.63 1.00
N PHE A 115 8.63 6.92 0.50
CA PHE A 115 8.24 8.23 -0.01
C PHE A 115 7.91 9.23 1.10
N LEU A 116 7.41 8.77 2.26
CA LEU A 116 7.01 9.68 3.34
C LEU A 116 8.16 10.64 3.78
N PRO A 117 9.41 10.20 4.03
CA PRO A 117 10.55 11.08 4.35
C PRO A 117 10.88 12.16 3.32
N LEU A 118 10.51 11.94 2.06
CA LEU A 118 10.75 12.91 0.97
C LEU A 118 9.67 13.99 0.93
N HIS A 119 8.55 13.77 1.59
CA HIS A 119 7.44 14.71 1.60
C HIS A 119 7.74 15.90 2.54
N PRO A 120 7.50 17.16 2.12
CA PRO A 120 7.95 18.35 2.85
C PRO A 120 7.31 18.53 4.23
N PHE A 121 6.15 17.91 4.47
CA PHE A 121 5.41 18.02 5.73
C PHE A 121 5.68 16.87 6.71
N THR A 122 6.76 16.13 6.51
CA THR A 122 7.11 14.95 7.31
C THR A 122 7.98 15.32 8.51
N ASN A 123 7.69 14.71 9.65
CA ASN A 123 8.47 14.78 10.89
C ASN A 123 8.88 13.36 11.34
N THR A 124 9.86 13.20 12.24
CA THR A 124 10.21 11.88 12.84
C THR A 124 9.01 11.16 13.47
N GLN A 125 8.04 11.89 14.01
CA GLN A 125 6.79 11.35 14.58
C GLN A 125 5.74 10.92 13.51
N SER A 126 5.90 11.35 12.26
CA SER A 126 4.96 11.02 11.18
C SER A 126 5.08 9.55 10.75
N LEU A 127 6.30 8.98 10.79
CA LEU A 127 6.53 7.57 10.49
C LEU A 127 5.94 6.65 11.56
N SER A 128 6.06 7.00 12.83
CA SER A 128 5.45 6.21 13.92
C SER A 128 3.93 6.28 13.89
N SER A 129 3.34 7.43 13.57
CA SER A 129 1.88 7.57 13.40
C SER A 129 1.37 6.87 12.12
N LEU A 130 2.17 6.79 11.05
CA LEU A 130 1.86 5.95 9.89
C LEU A 130 1.80 4.46 10.29
N VAL A 131 2.76 4.00 11.11
CA VAL A 131 2.73 2.63 11.63
C VAL A 131 1.48 2.38 12.49
N ALA A 132 1.14 3.30 13.38
CA ALA A 132 -0.05 3.19 14.20
C ALA A 132 -1.35 3.12 13.36
N SER A 133 -1.49 3.99 12.36
CA SER A 133 -2.68 4.04 11.49
C SER A 133 -2.82 2.80 10.62
N SER A 134 -1.73 2.29 10.05
CA SER A 134 -1.73 1.04 9.25
C SER A 134 -1.95 -0.23 10.09
N ALA A 135 -1.62 -0.21 11.38
CA ALA A 135 -1.87 -1.33 12.29
C ALA A 135 -3.37 -1.56 12.52
N VAL A 136 -4.18 -0.49 12.59
CA VAL A 136 -5.61 -0.58 12.89
C VAL A 136 -6.36 -1.51 11.92
N PRO A 137 -6.28 -1.35 10.58
CA PRO A 137 -6.90 -2.29 9.64
C PRO A 137 -6.43 -3.75 9.79
N SER A 138 -5.14 -3.96 10.10
CA SER A 138 -4.58 -5.31 10.26
C SER A 138 -5.13 -6.01 11.50
N LEU A 139 -5.27 -5.28 12.61
CA LEU A 139 -5.86 -5.77 13.84
C LEU A 139 -7.35 -6.04 13.67
N LEU A 140 -8.07 -5.13 13.01
CA LEU A 140 -9.49 -5.32 12.69
C LEU A 140 -9.70 -6.53 11.78
N SER A 141 -8.83 -6.76 10.80
CA SER A 141 -8.87 -7.97 9.97
C SER A 141 -8.61 -9.24 10.79
N CYS A 142 -7.71 -9.19 11.77
CA CYS A 142 -7.46 -10.31 12.69
C CYS A 142 -8.71 -10.63 13.51
N VAL A 143 -9.34 -9.60 14.11
CA VAL A 143 -10.58 -9.73 14.89
C VAL A 143 -11.74 -10.22 14.01
N ALA A 144 -11.89 -9.69 12.80
CA ALA A 144 -12.90 -10.16 11.86
C ALA A 144 -12.67 -11.64 11.51
N ALA A 145 -11.43 -12.05 11.26
CA ALA A 145 -11.09 -13.44 10.98
C ALA A 145 -11.39 -14.34 12.19
N THR A 146 -11.14 -13.91 13.43
CA THR A 146 -11.43 -14.69 14.65
C THR A 146 -12.92 -14.87 14.90
N ILE A 147 -13.72 -13.82 14.71
CA ILE A 147 -15.19 -13.88 14.86
C ILE A 147 -15.80 -14.84 13.84
N HIS A 148 -15.34 -14.76 12.58
CA HIS A 148 -15.92 -15.57 11.52
C HIS A 148 -15.47 -17.04 11.53
N LYS A 149 -14.51 -17.45 12.40
CA LYS A 149 -13.96 -18.83 12.49
C LYS A 149 -15.00 -19.95 12.55
N ARG A 150 -16.23 -19.66 13.00
CA ARG A 150 -17.35 -20.61 13.11
C ARG A 150 -18.13 -20.82 11.82
N HIS A 151 -17.93 -19.98 10.80
CA HIS A 151 -18.61 -20.08 9.51
C HIS A 151 -17.73 -20.82 8.48
N LEU A 152 -18.34 -21.66 7.65
CA LEU A 152 -17.65 -22.56 6.70
C LEU A 152 -16.76 -21.83 5.67
N MET A 153 -16.97 -20.52 5.50
CA MET A 153 -16.26 -19.65 4.54
C MET A 153 -14.89 -19.13 5.03
N VAL A 154 -14.50 -19.40 6.28
CA VAL A 154 -13.23 -18.90 6.88
C VAL A 154 -12.03 -19.23 6.02
N TRP A 155 -11.87 -20.50 5.68
CA TRP A 155 -10.67 -20.98 5.02
C TRP A 155 -10.60 -20.59 3.54
N LYS A 156 -11.76 -20.38 2.89
CA LYS A 156 -11.81 -20.02 1.47
C LYS A 156 -11.69 -18.51 1.23
N ILE A 157 -12.33 -17.69 2.06
CA ILE A 157 -12.49 -16.25 1.79
C ILE A 157 -11.68 -15.41 2.78
N PHE A 158 -11.75 -15.72 4.07
CA PHE A 158 -11.18 -14.86 5.12
C PHE A 158 -9.70 -15.15 5.40
N ALA A 159 -9.29 -16.41 5.41
CA ALA A 159 -7.92 -16.80 5.72
C ALA A 159 -6.91 -16.24 4.70
N PRO A 160 -7.13 -16.33 3.38
CA PRO A 160 -6.25 -15.68 2.41
C PRO A 160 -6.15 -14.16 2.66
N ARG A 161 -7.28 -13.47 2.81
CA ARG A 161 -7.32 -12.02 3.08
C ARG A 161 -6.52 -11.62 4.31
N PHE A 162 -6.69 -12.34 5.42
CA PHE A 162 -5.91 -12.12 6.63
C PHE A 162 -4.41 -12.33 6.39
N ILE A 163 -4.03 -13.41 5.71
CA ILE A 163 -2.63 -13.75 5.43
C ILE A 163 -1.96 -12.65 4.59
N PHE A 164 -2.59 -12.20 3.51
CA PHE A 164 -2.06 -11.11 2.68
C PHE A 164 -1.94 -9.80 3.48
N GLN A 165 -2.94 -9.46 4.30
CA GLN A 165 -2.89 -8.26 5.13
C GLN A 165 -1.72 -8.32 6.14
N CYS A 166 -1.49 -9.48 6.77
CA CYS A 166 -0.37 -9.68 7.68
C CYS A 166 0.97 -9.56 6.95
N PHE A 167 1.13 -10.18 5.78
CA PHE A 167 2.38 -10.07 5.02
C PHE A 167 2.67 -8.64 4.57
N LEU A 168 1.66 -7.92 4.08
CA LEU A 168 1.79 -6.50 3.72
C LEU A 168 2.22 -5.67 4.94
N PHE A 169 1.60 -5.89 6.10
CA PHE A 169 1.93 -5.17 7.33
C PHE A 169 3.34 -5.48 7.83
N ILE A 170 3.79 -6.74 7.78
CA ILE A 170 5.15 -7.13 8.18
C ILE A 170 6.20 -6.45 7.29
N TYR A 171 6.03 -6.48 5.96
CA TYR A 171 6.94 -5.80 5.04
C TYR A 171 6.96 -4.30 5.29
N PHE A 172 5.78 -3.69 5.41
CA PHE A 172 5.65 -2.28 5.74
C PHE A 172 6.37 -1.93 7.05
N LEU A 173 6.22 -2.74 8.10
CA LEU A 173 6.87 -2.55 9.40
C LEU A 173 8.40 -2.60 9.27
N VAL A 174 8.95 -3.57 8.55
CA VAL A 174 10.40 -3.70 8.33
C VAL A 174 10.93 -2.48 7.58
N VAL A 175 10.28 -2.07 6.49
CA VAL A 175 10.71 -0.93 5.67
C VAL A 175 10.55 0.39 6.43
N ALA A 176 9.48 0.58 7.18
CA ALA A 176 9.26 1.78 8.00
C ALA A 176 10.32 1.93 9.12
N ASN A 177 10.74 0.83 9.74
CA ASN A 177 11.84 0.87 10.71
C ASN A 177 13.19 1.15 10.04
N LEU A 178 13.44 0.59 8.86
CA LEU A 178 14.64 0.89 8.09
C LEU A 178 14.67 2.36 7.66
N THR A 179 13.56 2.91 7.16
CA THR A 179 13.47 4.32 6.78
C THR A 179 13.66 5.23 7.98
N LEU A 180 13.08 4.91 9.14
CA LEU A 180 13.33 5.61 10.40
C LEU A 180 14.82 5.63 10.76
N LEU A 181 15.50 4.47 10.68
CA LEU A 181 16.92 4.36 10.98
C LEU A 181 17.77 5.19 10.01
N LEU A 182 17.45 5.17 8.71
CA LEU A 182 18.14 5.96 7.69
C LEU A 182 17.93 7.47 7.90
N CYS A 183 16.70 7.90 8.21
CA CYS A 183 16.38 9.30 8.46
C CYS A 183 17.12 9.83 9.70
N ARG A 184 17.17 9.03 10.77
CA ARG A 184 17.94 9.35 11.98
C ARG A 184 19.43 9.48 11.69
N ARG A 185 20.00 8.61 10.86
CA ARG A 185 21.42 8.68 10.48
C ARG A 185 21.76 9.89 9.62
N LYS A 186 20.87 10.26 8.69
CA LYS A 186 21.10 11.38 7.75
C LYS A 186 20.65 12.75 8.29
N LYS A 187 20.05 12.83 9.50
CA LYS A 187 19.42 14.05 10.06
C LYS A 187 18.46 14.72 9.06
N MET A 188 17.73 13.91 8.30
CA MET A 188 16.79 14.37 7.27
C MET A 188 15.40 14.72 7.82
N LEU A 189 15.14 14.45 9.10
CA LEU A 189 13.90 14.71 9.83
C LEU A 189 14.21 15.16 11.26
#